data_AF-A0A9E0E5C5-F1
#
_entry.id   AF-A0A9E0E5C5-F1
#
_cell.length_a   1.000
_cell.length_b   1.000
_cell.length_c   1.000
_cell.angle_alpha   90.00
_cell.angle_beta   90.00
_cell.angle_gamma   90.00
#
_symmetry.space_group_name_H-M   'P 1'
#
loop_
_entity.id
_entity.type
_entity.pdbx_description
1 polymer ?
#
loop_
_entity_poly.entity_id
_entity_poly.type
_entity_poly.pdbx_seq_one_letter_code
_entity_poly.pdbx_strand_id
1 'polypeptide(L)'
;MKKYGRTIIVIAVLVALGLGYYYYLANKDTGKDATDIAADTSEVSVLISKDIMANYPESPKDVVNLYARITKAYYDTSLTNEQIEALGKQARLMFDDELKNTQTDADFYEKLKEDIGNYNSTKT
;
A
#
# COMPACT_ATOMS: atom_id res chain seq x y z
N MET A 1 53.12 -24.76 10.67
CA MET A 1 52.12 -24.43 9.63
C MET A 1 50.64 -24.47 10.11
N LYS A 2 50.33 -24.27 11.42
CA LYS A 2 48.94 -24.34 11.94
C LYS A 2 48.22 -22.98 12.09
N LYS A 3 48.91 -21.85 11.89
CA LYS A 3 48.33 -20.50 12.09
C LYS A 3 47.45 -20.03 10.93
N TYR A 4 47.83 -20.34 9.69
CA TYR A 4 47.11 -19.89 8.49
C TYR A 4 45.83 -20.68 8.21
N GLY A 5 45.74 -21.94 8.63
CA GLY A 5 44.53 -22.76 8.46
C GLY A 5 43.32 -22.17 9.21
N ARG A 6 43.53 -21.67 10.45
CA ARG A 6 42.46 -20.97 11.19
C ARG A 6 42.01 -19.67 10.51
N THR A 7 42.95 -18.88 9.97
CA THR A 7 42.61 -17.63 9.25
C THR A 7 41.84 -17.90 7.95
N ILE A 8 42.23 -18.93 7.19
CA ILE A 8 41.53 -19.33 5.97
C ILE A 8 40.10 -19.78 6.26
N ILE A 9 39.89 -20.53 7.35
CA ILE A 9 38.54 -20.96 7.77
C ILE A 9 37.68 -19.74 8.14
N VAL A 10 38.23 -18.76 8.87
CA VAL A 10 37.48 -17.54 9.25
C VAL A 10 37.08 -16.72 8.02
N ILE A 11 37.97 -16.60 7.03
CA ILE A 11 37.66 -15.89 5.77
C ILE A 11 36.59 -16.64 4.97
N ALA A 12 36.68 -17.97 4.89
CA ALA A 12 35.67 -18.78 4.21
C ALA A 12 34.28 -18.64 4.85
N VAL A 13 34.21 -18.59 6.18
CA VAL A 13 32.95 -18.35 6.92
C VAL A 13 32.41 -16.94 6.65
N LEU A 14 33.26 -15.92 6.62
CA LEU A 14 32.85 -14.55 6.28
C LEU A 14 32.31 -14.43 4.86
N VAL A 15 32.95 -15.10 3.89
CA VAL A 15 32.47 -15.13 2.49
C VAL A 15 31.15 -15.89 2.39
N ALA A 16 30.99 -17.02 3.09
CA ALA A 16 29.73 -17.77 3.13
C ALA A 16 28.59 -16.97 3.78
N LEU A 17 28.87 -16.22 4.85
CA LEU A 17 27.91 -15.31 5.47
C LEU A 17 27.56 -14.14 4.54
N GLY A 18 28.54 -13.58 3.82
CA GLY A 18 28.31 -12.52 2.84
C GLY A 18 27.44 -12.98 1.68
N LEU A 19 27.71 -14.18 1.14
CA LEU A 19 26.90 -14.77 0.06
C LEU A 19 25.51 -15.19 0.56
N GLY A 20 25.40 -15.73 1.77
CA GLY A 20 24.12 -16.06 2.38
C GLY A 20 23.28 -14.82 2.66
N TYR A 21 23.90 -13.74 3.14
CA TYR A 21 23.24 -12.46 3.34
C TYR A 21 22.83 -11.82 2.00
N TYR A 22 23.69 -11.89 0.98
CA TYR A 22 23.37 -11.41 -0.36
C TYR A 22 22.22 -12.20 -0.99
N TYR A 23 22.24 -13.53 -0.89
CA TYR A 23 21.16 -14.38 -1.39
C TYR A 23 19.85 -14.10 -0.62
N TYR A 24 19.92 -13.92 0.70
CA TYR A 24 18.77 -13.50 1.50
C TYR A 24 18.25 -12.13 1.06
N LEU A 25 19.11 -11.15 0.82
CA LEU A 25 18.69 -9.81 0.38
C LEU A 25 18.14 -9.80 -1.05
N ALA A 26 18.67 -10.65 -1.93
CA ALA A 26 18.23 -10.78 -3.32
C ALA A 26 16.92 -11.58 -3.49
N ASN A 27 16.65 -12.52 -2.57
CA ASN A 27 15.40 -13.30 -2.55
C ASN A 27 14.35 -12.76 -1.57
N LYS A 28 14.70 -11.81 -0.71
CA LYS A 28 13.72 -11.09 0.09
C LYS A 28 13.03 -10.13 -0.87
N ASP A 29 11.72 -10.31 -1.05
CA ASP A 29 10.89 -9.35 -1.78
C ASP A 29 11.36 -7.95 -1.43
N THR A 30 11.75 -7.19 -2.46
CA THR A 30 11.89 -5.74 -2.39
C THR A 30 10.49 -5.16 -2.22
N GLY A 31 9.84 -5.52 -1.12
CA GLY A 31 8.66 -4.84 -0.62
C GLY A 31 9.06 -3.39 -0.33
N LYS A 32 8.07 -2.51 -0.44
CA LYS A 32 8.20 -1.05 -0.26
C LYS A 32 9.16 -0.71 0.87
N ASP A 33 10.20 0.07 0.55
CA ASP A 33 11.18 0.52 1.54
C ASP A 33 10.55 1.56 2.48
N ALA A 34 11.19 1.85 3.61
CA ALA A 34 10.65 2.75 4.64
C ALA A 34 10.27 4.15 4.12
N THR A 35 10.95 4.64 3.08
CA THR A 35 10.63 5.91 2.42
C THR A 35 9.31 5.84 1.63
N ASP A 36 9.05 4.72 0.95
CA ASP A 36 7.82 4.51 0.19
C ASP A 36 6.62 4.37 1.12
N ILE A 37 6.80 3.64 2.24
CA ILE A 37 5.77 3.50 3.28
C ILE A 37 5.39 4.86 3.87
N ALA A 38 6.38 5.73 4.13
CA ALA A 38 6.14 7.07 4.67
C ALA A 38 5.43 7.97 3.66
N ALA A 39 5.80 7.90 2.38
CA ALA A 39 5.16 8.64 1.30
C ALA A 39 3.69 8.22 1.12
N ASP A 40 3.42 6.91 1.10
CA ASP A 40 2.07 6.34 1.00
C ASP A 40 1.20 6.76 2.21
N THR A 41 1.74 6.70 3.42
CA THR A 41 1.03 7.13 4.64
C THR A 41 0.68 8.62 4.60
N SER A 42 1.59 9.46 4.09
CA SER A 42 1.35 10.89 3.90
C SER A 42 0.27 11.13 2.84
N GLU A 43 0.31 10.41 1.72
CA GLU A 43 -0.66 10.52 0.64
C GLU A 43 -2.07 10.13 1.11
N VAL A 44 -2.21 9.03 1.86
CA VAL A 44 -3.48 8.61 2.48
C VAL A 44 -4.07 9.72 3.35
N SER A 45 -3.23 10.37 4.15
CA SER A 45 -3.65 11.47 5.02
C SER A 45 -4.13 12.69 4.22
N VAL A 46 -3.45 13.00 3.10
CA VAL A 46 -3.85 14.08 2.17
C VAL A 46 -5.18 13.74 1.49
N LEU A 47 -5.38 12.50 1.04
CA LEU A 47 -6.62 12.08 0.39
C LEU A 47 -7.81 12.09 1.34
N ILE A 48 -7.63 11.65 2.59
CA ILE A 48 -8.68 11.68 3.61
C ILE A 48 -9.08 13.11 3.99
N SER A 49 -8.10 14.01 4.12
CA SER A 49 -8.33 15.41 4.54
C SER A 49 -8.76 16.34 3.39
N LYS A 50 -8.68 15.87 2.14
CA LYS A 50 -9.10 16.65 0.98
C LYS A 50 -10.59 16.92 1.03
N ASP A 51 -10.96 18.19 0.92
CA ASP A 51 -12.34 18.60 0.69
C ASP A 51 -12.65 18.53 -0.81
N ILE A 52 -13.13 17.37 -1.26
CA ILE A 52 -13.49 17.11 -2.65
C ILE A 52 -14.70 17.95 -3.08
N MET A 53 -15.60 18.32 -2.16
CA MET A 53 -16.80 19.06 -2.50
C MET A 53 -16.52 20.55 -2.68
N ALA A 54 -15.66 21.13 -1.84
CA ALA A 54 -15.24 22.52 -2.00
C ALA A 54 -14.28 22.71 -3.20
N ASN A 55 -13.50 21.70 -3.53
CA ASN A 55 -12.51 21.74 -4.62
C ASN A 55 -12.69 20.56 -5.57
N TYR A 56 -13.90 20.45 -6.14
CA TYR A 56 -14.21 19.38 -7.07
C TYR A 56 -13.34 19.52 -8.34
N PRO A 57 -12.75 18.43 -8.87
CA PRO A 57 -11.88 18.54 -10.04
C PRO A 57 -12.59 19.14 -11.25
N GLU A 58 -11.93 20.08 -11.94
CA GLU A 58 -12.53 20.84 -13.04
C GLU A 58 -12.72 20.01 -14.33
N SER A 59 -11.95 18.93 -14.48
CA SER A 59 -12.02 18.07 -15.67
C SER A 59 -12.39 16.63 -15.31
N PRO A 60 -13.14 15.93 -16.19
CA PRO A 60 -13.45 14.51 -15.99
C PRO A 60 -12.19 13.64 -15.81
N LYS A 61 -11.10 13.99 -16.49
CA LYS A 61 -9.80 13.33 -16.34
C LYS A 61 -9.28 13.43 -14.91
N ASP A 62 -9.43 14.60 -14.29
CA ASP A 62 -8.92 14.82 -12.94
C ASP A 62 -9.79 14.13 -11.88
N VAL A 63 -11.09 13.98 -12.13
CA VAL A 63 -11.97 13.12 -11.30
C VAL A 63 -11.50 11.67 -11.35
N VAL A 64 -11.25 11.14 -12.55
CA VAL A 64 -10.74 9.77 -12.71
C VAL A 64 -9.36 9.62 -12.07
N ASN A 65 -8.47 10.60 -12.20
CA ASN A 65 -7.17 10.59 -11.53
C ASN A 65 -7.29 10.58 -10.01
N LEU A 66 -8.21 11.37 -9.45
CA LEU A 66 -8.44 11.42 -8.01
C LEU A 66 -8.98 10.09 -7.50
N TYR A 67 -9.95 9.50 -8.21
CA TYR A 67 -10.47 8.18 -7.90
C TYR A 67 -9.36 7.12 -7.99
N ALA A 68 -8.56 7.12 -9.05
CA ALA A 68 -7.45 6.18 -9.22
C ALA A 68 -6.41 6.30 -8.09
N ARG A 69 -6.13 7.51 -7.58
CA ARG A 69 -5.25 7.70 -6.41
C ARG A 69 -5.83 7.08 -5.15
N ILE A 70 -7.14 7.25 -4.92
CA ILE A 70 -7.83 6.62 -3.79
C ILE A 70 -7.82 5.09 -3.92
N THR A 71 -8.12 4.57 -5.11
CA THR A 71 -8.07 3.13 -5.39
C THR A 71 -6.66 2.58 -5.20
N LYS A 72 -5.63 3.27 -5.68
CA LYS A 72 -4.24 2.90 -5.44
C LYS A 72 -3.94 2.81 -3.95
N ALA A 73 -4.35 3.81 -3.17
CA ALA A 73 -4.14 3.84 -1.73
C ALA A 73 -4.76 2.62 -1.00
N TYR A 74 -5.90 2.09 -1.48
CA TYR A 74 -6.52 0.89 -0.90
C TYR A 74 -5.65 -0.37 -0.97
N TYR A 75 -4.91 -0.56 -2.07
CA TYR A 75 -4.22 -1.82 -2.36
C TYR A 75 -2.70 -1.73 -2.26
N ASP A 76 -2.16 -0.52 -2.29
CA ASP A 76 -0.72 -0.28 -2.16
C ASP A 76 -0.25 -0.10 -0.72
N THR A 77 -1.14 0.32 0.18
CA THR A 77 -0.83 0.69 1.57
C THR A 77 -1.56 -0.20 2.56
N SER A 78 -0.93 -0.50 3.70
CA SER A 78 -1.61 -1.15 4.83
C SER A 78 -2.48 -0.13 5.55
N LEU A 79 -3.79 -0.19 5.34
CA LEU A 79 -4.76 0.73 5.92
C LEU A 79 -5.51 0.10 7.11
N THR A 80 -5.88 0.92 8.08
CA THR A 80 -6.85 0.52 9.11
C THR A 80 -8.28 0.56 8.55
N ASN A 81 -9.22 -0.13 9.19
CA ASN A 81 -10.62 -0.13 8.79
C ASN A 81 -11.22 1.30 8.76
N GLU A 82 -10.80 2.17 9.68
CA GLU A 82 -11.22 3.56 9.73
C GLU A 82 -10.68 4.36 8.54
N GLN A 83 -9.44 4.12 8.14
CA GLN A 83 -8.83 4.76 6.96
C GLN A 83 -9.51 4.30 5.67
N ILE A 84 -9.84 3.01 5.57
CA ILE A 84 -10.61 2.45 4.43
C ILE A 84 -11.97 3.12 4.32
N GLU A 85 -12.70 3.27 5.43
CA GLU A 85 -14.00 3.97 5.44
C GLU A 85 -13.85 5.45 5.06
N ALA A 86 -12.86 6.14 5.61
CA ALA A 86 -12.62 7.55 5.33
C ALA A 86 -12.31 7.79 3.85
N LEU A 87 -11.43 6.99 3.26
CA LEU A 87 -11.16 7.00 1.82
C LEU A 87 -12.40 6.57 1.03
N GLY A 88 -13.15 5.58 1.51
CA GLY A 88 -14.41 5.11 0.93
C GLY A 88 -15.44 6.23 0.79
N LYS A 89 -15.56 7.07 1.82
CA LYS A 89 -16.40 8.27 1.78
C LYS A 89 -15.93 9.23 0.70
N GLN A 90 -14.63 9.50 0.63
CA GLN A 90 -14.03 10.37 -0.40
C GLN A 90 -14.27 9.83 -1.82
N ALA A 91 -14.14 8.51 -2.03
CA ALA A 91 -14.46 7.86 -3.30
C ALA A 91 -15.95 8.02 -3.66
N ARG A 92 -16.84 7.76 -2.69
CA ARG A 92 -18.29 7.82 -2.86
C ARG A 92 -18.79 9.24 -3.11
N LEU A 93 -18.09 10.29 -2.64
CA LEU A 93 -18.41 11.69 -2.98
C LEU A 93 -18.39 11.93 -4.50
N MET A 94 -17.55 11.21 -5.25
CA MET A 94 -17.44 11.32 -6.71
C MET A 94 -18.45 10.46 -7.47
N PHE A 95 -19.20 9.58 -6.79
CA PHE A 95 -20.24 8.79 -7.43
C PHE A 95 -21.46 9.65 -7.72
N ASP A 96 -22.17 9.32 -8.79
CA ASP A 96 -23.47 9.88 -9.09
C ASP A 96 -24.54 9.31 -8.16
N ASP A 97 -25.69 9.97 -8.11
CA ASP A 97 -26.76 9.63 -7.16
C ASP A 97 -27.42 8.29 -7.50
N GLU A 98 -27.47 7.88 -8.77
CA GLU A 98 -28.02 6.58 -9.17
C GLU A 98 -27.17 5.44 -8.59
N LEU A 99 -25.84 5.55 -8.73
CA LEU A 99 -24.91 4.57 -8.16
C LEU A 99 -24.92 4.55 -6.63
N LYS A 100 -24.99 5.71 -5.98
CA LYS A 100 -25.10 5.80 -4.51
C LYS A 100 -26.37 5.13 -4.00
N ASN A 101 -27.50 5.36 -4.66
CA ASN A 101 -28.80 4.85 -4.24
C ASN A 101 -29.00 3.35 -4.50
N THR A 102 -28.09 2.70 -5.23
CA THR A 102 -28.15 1.26 -5.50
C THR A 102 -27.88 0.40 -4.25
N GLN A 103 -27.11 0.92 -3.28
CA GLN A 103 -26.75 0.20 -2.06
C GLN A 103 -26.57 1.16 -0.88
N THR A 104 -26.82 0.69 0.34
CA THR A 104 -26.59 1.53 1.52
C THR A 104 -25.10 1.85 1.69
N ASP A 105 -24.82 2.94 2.38
CA ASP A 105 -23.44 3.33 2.69
C ASP A 105 -22.73 2.23 3.50
N ALA A 106 -23.44 1.61 4.46
CA ALA A 106 -22.91 0.54 5.29
C ALA A 106 -22.52 -0.69 4.44
N ASP A 107 -23.41 -1.14 3.55
CA ASP A 107 -23.16 -2.29 2.67
C ASP A 107 -21.96 -2.04 1.75
N PHE A 108 -21.81 -0.80 1.25
CA PHE A 108 -20.68 -0.42 0.43
C PHE A 108 -19.36 -0.52 1.20
N TYR A 109 -19.29 0.02 2.41
CA TYR A 109 -18.06 -0.03 3.21
C TYR A 109 -17.71 -1.45 3.66
N GLU A 110 -18.71 -2.28 3.97
CA GLU A 110 -18.49 -3.68 4.31
C GLU A 110 -17.86 -4.43 3.14
N LYS A 111 -18.46 -4.33 1.93
CA LYS A 111 -17.92 -4.93 0.71
C LYS A 111 -16.54 -4.39 0.35
N LEU A 112 -16.30 -3.09 0.56
CA LEU A 112 -15.00 -2.48 0.30
C LEU A 112 -13.91 -3.05 1.21
N LYS A 113 -14.20 -3.21 2.51
CA LYS A 113 -13.28 -3.84 3.46
C LYS A 113 -13.04 -5.31 3.13
N GLU A 114 -14.09 -6.04 2.76
CA GLU A 114 -13.99 -7.43 2.34
C GLU A 114 -13.08 -7.58 1.12
N ASP A 115 -13.30 -6.77 0.08
CA ASP A 115 -12.52 -6.81 -1.15
C ASP A 115 -11.03 -6.51 -0.91
N ILE A 116 -10.73 -5.45 -0.15
CA ILE A 116 -9.36 -5.10 0.24
C ILE A 116 -8.73 -6.19 1.11
N GLY A 117 -9.49 -6.75 2.05
CA GLY A 117 -9.04 -7.84 2.91
C GLY A 117 -8.72 -9.12 2.12
N ASN A 118 -9.54 -9.45 1.13
CA ASN A 118 -9.33 -10.57 0.22
C ASN A 118 -8.07 -10.35 -0.63
N TYR A 119 -7.92 -9.16 -1.24
CA TYR A 119 -6.71 -8.82 -2.00
C TYR A 119 -5.45 -8.97 -1.16
N ASN A 120 -5.41 -8.38 0.03
CA ASN A 120 -4.26 -8.45 0.93
C ASN A 120 -3.95 -9.88 1.41
N SER A 121 -4.96 -10.75 1.48
CA SER A 121 -4.76 -12.17 1.84
C SER A 121 -4.21 -13.02 0.69
N THR A 122 -4.47 -12.62 -0.56
CA THR A 122 -3.97 -13.30 -1.77
C THR A 122 -2.64 -12.75 -2.29
N LYS A 123 -2.26 -11.54 -1.86
CA LYS A 123 -0.97 -10.90 -2.15
C LYS A 123 0.14 -11.68 -1.44
N THR A 124 0.65 -12.70 -2.12
CA THR A 124 1.73 -13.59 -1.66
C THR A 124 3.07 -13.01 -2.05
#